data_AF-A0A947CND2-F1
#
_entry.id   AF-A0A947CND2-F1
#
_cell.length_a   1.000
_cell.length_b   1.000
_cell.length_c   1.000
_cell.angle_alpha   90.00
_cell.angle_beta   90.00
_cell.angle_gamma   90.00
#
_symmetry.space_group_name_H-M   'P 1'
#
loop_
_entity.id
_entity.type
_entity.pdbx_description
1 polymer ?
#
loop_
_entity_poly.entity_id
_entity_poly.type
_entity_poly.pdbx_seq_one_letter_code
_entity_poly.pdbx_strand_id
1 'polypeptide(L)'
;MRAVLAVILTLSLSACTGVDPFQCFEAGDCSSAGALCQPDGFCSSPDDSCNSGYRYDDSAESELAGQCVRPTGPGTITDPSVRAVTGVRHSGSSQFTVEFDGIIEANVVVTVDTERDEHWQIASQSVGTQTTWVVELDGYPIPIDHTVTIEQIDPDGVLLDSAEIVLSGSEIGNRLMFATAASGTGNLLSWSALPGGSSAATGLEAADEICQSEASAAGLAGSYRALLTTETADLQCRLAGLSGDYVGGSPCGQATAPALGPWIMSTGVP
;
A
#
# COMPACT_ATOMS: atom_id res chain seq x y z
N MET A 1 43.32 24.73 -31.52
CA MET A 1 41.92 24.82 -31.04
C MET A 1 41.71 23.68 -30.05
N ARG A 2 41.54 23.99 -28.75
CA ARG A 2 41.30 22.99 -27.71
C ARG A 2 39.79 22.81 -27.60
N ALA A 3 39.29 21.64 -27.99
CA ALA A 3 37.89 21.28 -27.80
C ALA A 3 37.66 21.06 -26.30
N VAL A 4 36.93 21.99 -25.67
CA VAL A 4 36.43 21.84 -24.31
C VAL A 4 35.23 20.89 -24.42
N LEU A 5 35.46 19.62 -24.10
CA LEU A 5 34.41 18.62 -23.97
C LEU A 5 33.61 18.98 -22.71
N ALA A 6 32.44 19.61 -22.89
CA ALA A 6 31.50 19.84 -21.81
C ALA A 6 30.93 18.48 -21.40
N VAL A 7 31.48 17.91 -20.32
CA VAL A 7 30.88 16.78 -19.62
C VAL A 7 29.62 17.33 -18.95
N ILE A 8 28.48 17.11 -19.59
CA ILE A 8 27.17 17.33 -18.99
C ILE A 8 27.07 16.30 -17.86
N LEU A 9 27.26 16.77 -16.63
CA LEU A 9 27.06 15.99 -15.42
C LEU A 9 25.55 15.77 -15.27
N THR A 10 25.05 14.70 -15.87
CA THR A 10 23.66 14.27 -15.71
C THR A 10 23.46 13.91 -14.24
N LEU A 11 22.73 14.72 -13.48
CA LEU A 11 22.26 14.33 -12.15
C LEU A 11 21.29 13.16 -12.34
N SER A 12 21.78 11.95 -12.10
CA SER A 12 20.95 10.76 -12.01
C SER A 12 20.14 10.84 -10.73
N LEU A 13 18.93 11.39 -10.83
CA LEU A 13 17.91 11.27 -9.79
C LEU A 13 17.59 9.78 -9.67
N SER A 14 17.89 9.17 -8.51
CA SER A 14 17.40 7.83 -8.19
C SER A 14 15.97 7.97 -7.67
N ALA A 15 15.06 7.20 -8.24
CA ALA A 15 13.72 7.06 -7.70
C ALA A 15 13.65 5.77 -6.88
N CYS A 16 12.82 5.77 -5.85
CA CYS A 16 12.52 4.65 -4.98
C CYS A 16 11.06 4.24 -5.23
N THR A 17 10.77 2.94 -5.22
CA THR A 17 9.43 2.38 -5.42
C THR A 17 9.11 1.34 -4.36
N GLY A 18 7.88 1.36 -3.86
CA GLY A 18 7.31 0.23 -3.11
C GLY A 18 7.25 -1.01 -4.00
N VAL A 19 7.73 -2.12 -3.48
CA VAL A 19 7.77 -3.45 -4.10
C VAL A 19 7.37 -4.49 -3.06
N ASP A 20 6.22 -4.28 -2.42
CA ASP A 20 5.70 -5.32 -1.56
C ASP A 20 5.52 -6.60 -2.39
N PRO A 21 5.93 -7.77 -1.85
CA PRO A 21 5.61 -9.06 -2.45
C PRO A 21 4.09 -9.12 -2.63
N PHE A 22 3.62 -9.90 -3.60
CA PHE A 22 2.19 -10.02 -3.94
C PHE A 22 1.30 -9.90 -2.68
N GLN A 23 0.55 -8.80 -2.59
CA GLN A 23 -0.50 -8.62 -1.62
C GLN A 23 -1.83 -8.73 -2.38
N CYS A 24 -2.72 -9.58 -1.89
CA CYS A 24 -4.09 -9.57 -2.36
C CYS A 24 -4.81 -8.33 -1.82
N PHE A 25 -5.83 -7.88 -2.53
CA PHE A 25 -6.71 -6.78 -2.11
C PHE A 25 -8.15 -7.27 -1.98
N GLU A 26 -8.54 -8.20 -2.84
CA GLU A 26 -9.81 -8.87 -2.78
C GLU A 26 -9.65 -10.39 -2.88
N ALA A 27 -10.70 -11.12 -2.49
CA ALA A 27 -10.70 -12.58 -2.60
C ALA A 27 -10.44 -13.08 -4.03
N GLY A 28 -10.74 -12.25 -5.05
CA GLY A 28 -10.48 -12.56 -6.45
C GLY A 28 -9.00 -12.59 -6.84
N ASP A 29 -8.13 -11.93 -6.08
CA ASP A 29 -6.68 -11.95 -6.32
C ASP A 29 -6.06 -13.29 -5.91
N CYS A 30 -6.72 -14.03 -5.02
CA CYS A 30 -6.25 -15.32 -4.54
C CYS A 30 -6.58 -16.42 -5.55
N SER A 31 -5.54 -17.07 -6.08
CA SER A 31 -5.67 -18.08 -7.14
C SER A 31 -6.44 -19.35 -6.75
N SER A 32 -6.63 -19.61 -5.45
CA SER A 32 -7.30 -20.80 -4.92
C SER A 32 -8.81 -20.60 -4.76
N ALA A 33 -9.60 -21.60 -5.18
CA ALA A 33 -11.05 -21.54 -5.04
C ALA A 33 -11.47 -21.44 -3.56
N GLY A 34 -12.21 -20.38 -3.21
CA GLY A 34 -12.65 -20.13 -1.84
C GLY A 34 -11.59 -19.49 -0.94
N ALA A 35 -10.44 -19.11 -1.49
CA ALA A 35 -9.46 -18.33 -0.74
C ALA A 35 -9.99 -16.92 -0.44
N LEU A 36 -9.53 -16.39 0.69
CA LEU A 36 -9.85 -15.07 1.17
C LEU A 36 -8.57 -14.26 1.28
N CYS A 37 -8.65 -13.00 0.88
CA CYS A 37 -7.61 -12.05 1.20
C CYS A 37 -7.74 -11.62 2.67
N GLN A 38 -6.67 -11.77 3.43
CA GLN A 38 -6.61 -11.33 4.82
C GLN A 38 -6.15 -9.87 4.92
N PRO A 39 -6.43 -9.16 6.04
CA PRO A 39 -6.06 -7.74 6.20
C PRO A 39 -4.56 -7.45 6.11
N ASP A 40 -3.71 -8.45 6.35
CA ASP A 40 -2.26 -8.32 6.18
C ASP A 40 -1.80 -8.49 4.72
N GLY A 41 -2.75 -8.56 3.77
CA GLY A 41 -2.47 -8.66 2.34
C GLY A 41 -2.13 -10.08 1.88
N PHE A 42 -2.24 -11.11 2.73
CA PHE A 42 -1.92 -12.48 2.32
C PHE A 42 -3.17 -13.31 2.04
N CYS A 43 -3.06 -14.18 1.03
CA CYS A 43 -4.12 -15.15 0.75
C CYS A 43 -4.16 -16.25 1.80
N SER A 44 -5.38 -16.59 2.20
CA SER A 44 -5.67 -17.75 3.03
C SER A 44 -6.63 -18.67 2.30
N SER A 45 -6.37 -19.97 2.33
CA SER A 45 -7.19 -20.99 1.71
C SER A 45 -8.02 -21.75 2.75
N PRO A 46 -9.20 -22.28 2.38
CA PRO A 46 -9.99 -23.13 3.28
C PRO A 46 -9.18 -24.36 3.72
N ASP A 47 -9.13 -24.59 5.03
CA ASP A 47 -8.42 -25.73 5.63
C ASP A 47 -9.16 -26.27 6.85
N ASP A 48 -9.71 -27.49 6.72
CA ASP A 48 -10.46 -28.20 7.75
C ASP A 48 -9.61 -28.61 8.96
N SER A 49 -8.28 -28.59 8.83
CA SER A 49 -7.37 -28.83 9.96
C SER A 49 -7.20 -27.60 10.85
N CYS A 50 -7.62 -26.42 10.37
CA CYS A 50 -7.65 -25.20 11.17
C CYS A 50 -9.02 -25.04 11.83
N ASN A 51 -9.04 -24.81 13.15
CA ASN A 51 -10.29 -24.52 13.87
C ASN A 51 -11.01 -23.26 13.34
N SER A 52 -10.28 -22.36 12.70
CA SER A 52 -10.82 -21.17 12.03
C SER A 52 -11.40 -21.45 10.63
N GLY A 53 -11.13 -22.63 10.07
CA GLY A 53 -11.48 -23.01 8.71
C GLY A 53 -10.56 -22.46 7.61
N TYR A 54 -9.53 -21.68 7.96
CA TYR A 54 -8.61 -21.04 7.00
C TYR A 54 -7.15 -21.09 7.46
N ARG A 55 -6.24 -21.19 6.49
CA ARG A 55 -4.78 -21.18 6.67
C ARG A 55 -4.13 -20.28 5.63
N TYR A 56 -3.10 -19.52 6.00
CA TYR A 56 -2.31 -18.76 5.02
C TYR A 56 -1.61 -19.68 4.02
N ASP A 57 -1.60 -19.27 2.75
CA ASP A 57 -0.88 -19.97 1.68
C ASP A 57 0.64 -19.87 1.85
N ASP A 58 1.39 -20.75 1.17
CA ASP A 58 2.86 -20.78 1.21
C ASP A 58 3.54 -19.52 0.64
N SER A 59 2.77 -18.67 -0.06
CA SER A 59 3.24 -17.38 -0.58
C SER A 59 3.23 -16.26 0.47
N ALA A 60 2.61 -16.48 1.64
CA ALA A 60 2.69 -15.53 2.74
C ALA A 60 4.13 -15.42 3.27
N GLU A 61 4.42 -14.38 4.05
CA GLU A 61 5.72 -14.27 4.73
C GLU A 61 6.04 -15.54 5.52
N SER A 62 7.33 -15.88 5.63
CA SER A 62 7.77 -17.17 6.20
C SER A 62 7.25 -17.44 7.62
N GLU A 63 6.90 -16.38 8.35
CA GLU A 63 6.30 -16.51 9.69
C GLU A 63 4.81 -16.84 9.64
N LEU A 64 4.08 -16.36 8.63
CA LEU A 64 2.63 -16.57 8.47
C LEU A 64 2.28 -17.80 7.63
N ALA A 65 3.15 -18.18 6.69
CA ALA A 65 2.94 -19.31 5.79
C ALA A 65 2.55 -20.58 6.56
N GLY A 66 1.39 -21.13 6.22
CA GLY A 66 0.85 -22.32 6.87
C GLY A 66 0.29 -22.10 8.27
N GLN A 67 0.19 -20.87 8.79
CA GLN A 67 -0.51 -20.61 10.06
C GLN A 67 -2.02 -20.55 9.86
N CYS A 68 -2.77 -21.09 10.83
CA CYS A 68 -4.22 -20.96 10.84
C CYS A 68 -4.62 -19.52 11.13
N VAL A 69 -5.45 -18.94 10.27
CA VAL A 69 -5.95 -17.57 10.40
C VAL A 69 -7.44 -17.58 10.59
N ARG A 70 -7.94 -16.73 11.48
CA ARG A 70 -9.36 -16.45 11.55
C ARG A 70 -9.67 -15.43 10.46
N PRO A 71 -10.53 -15.72 9.49
CA PRO A 71 -10.87 -14.75 8.47
C PRO A 71 -11.41 -13.50 9.14
N THR A 72 -10.65 -12.42 9.02
CA THR A 72 -11.08 -11.12 9.51
C THR A 72 -11.95 -10.55 8.40
N GLY A 73 -13.19 -10.19 8.72
CA GLY A 73 -13.96 -9.36 7.81
C GLY A 73 -13.19 -8.06 7.54
N PRO A 74 -13.43 -7.40 6.40
CA PRO A 74 -12.73 -6.17 6.06
C PRO A 74 -12.98 -5.09 7.14
N GLY A 75 -11.90 -4.57 7.73
CA GLY A 75 -11.84 -3.55 8.78
C GLY A 75 -11.79 -4.10 10.22
N THR A 76 -10.65 -3.95 10.90
CA THR A 76 -10.56 -4.22 12.35
C THR A 76 -10.98 -2.97 13.11
N ILE A 77 -12.16 -3.02 13.72
CA ILE A 77 -12.71 -1.94 14.56
C ILE A 77 -12.01 -2.01 15.93
N THR A 78 -11.23 -0.98 16.27
CA THR A 78 -10.47 -0.93 17.53
C THR A 78 -11.30 -0.52 18.75
N ASP A 79 -12.50 0.05 18.55
CA ASP A 79 -13.46 0.34 19.62
C ASP A 79 -14.88 -0.17 19.27
N PRO A 80 -15.37 -1.24 19.92
CA PRO A 80 -16.70 -1.79 19.69
C PRO A 80 -17.83 -1.03 20.42
N SER A 81 -17.57 0.16 20.99
CA SER A 81 -18.64 0.96 21.61
C SER A 81 -19.72 1.36 20.61
N VAL A 82 -19.36 1.45 19.33
CA VAL A 82 -20.34 1.56 18.25
C VAL A 82 -20.96 0.19 18.00
N ARG A 83 -22.15 -0.02 18.58
CA ARG A 83 -23.04 -1.15 18.24
C ARG A 83 -23.39 -1.24 16.75
N ALA A 84 -22.94 -0.27 15.95
CA ALA A 84 -23.39 -0.07 14.60
C ALA A 84 -22.32 -0.19 13.54
N VAL A 85 -20.99 -0.22 13.71
CA VAL A 85 -20.07 -0.46 12.56
C VAL A 85 -19.68 -1.93 12.53
N THR A 86 -19.80 -2.58 11.37
CA THR A 86 -19.52 -4.03 11.20
C THR A 86 -18.38 -4.33 10.26
N GLY A 87 -17.99 -3.35 9.45
CA GLY A 87 -16.88 -3.49 8.53
C GLY A 87 -16.61 -2.22 7.75
N VAL A 88 -15.42 -2.15 7.19
CA VAL A 88 -15.01 -1.07 6.29
C VAL A 88 -14.40 -1.72 5.07
N ARG A 89 -14.95 -1.44 3.89
CA ARG A 89 -14.52 -2.02 2.62
C ARG A 89 -14.03 -0.94 1.70
N HIS A 90 -12.86 -1.13 1.11
CA HIS A 90 -12.41 -0.30 0.01
C HIS A 90 -13.14 -0.73 -1.27
N SER A 91 -13.75 0.22 -1.98
CA SER A 91 -14.38 0.00 -3.29
C SER A 91 -13.62 0.68 -4.43
N GLY A 92 -12.46 1.26 -4.10
CA GLY A 92 -11.56 1.90 -5.03
C GLY A 92 -10.47 2.69 -4.29
N SER A 93 -9.70 3.44 -5.06
CA SER A 93 -8.60 4.27 -4.57
C SER A 93 -8.99 5.49 -3.74
N SER A 94 -10.23 5.96 -3.89
CA SER A 94 -10.76 7.17 -3.25
C SER A 94 -12.13 6.92 -2.59
N GLN A 95 -12.56 5.66 -2.52
CA GLN A 95 -13.88 5.31 -2.00
C GLN A 95 -13.78 4.16 -1.02
N PHE A 96 -14.43 4.33 0.12
CA PHE A 96 -14.65 3.27 1.08
C PHE A 96 -16.13 3.21 1.47
N THR A 97 -16.57 2.00 1.79
CA THR A 97 -17.91 1.70 2.27
C THR A 97 -17.81 1.31 3.73
N VAL A 98 -18.56 2.01 4.59
CA VAL A 98 -18.73 1.66 5.99
C VAL A 98 -20.02 0.86 6.09
N GLU A 99 -19.91 -0.37 6.59
CA GLU A 99 -21.03 -1.26 6.85
C GLU A 99 -21.46 -1.13 8.30
N PHE A 100 -22.78 -1.14 8.52
CA PHE A 100 -23.37 -0.97 9.83
C PHE A 100 -24.25 -2.15 10.28
N ASP A 101 -24.26 -2.45 11.59
CA ASP A 101 -25.20 -3.41 12.21
C ASP A 101 -26.55 -2.73 12.46
N GLY A 102 -27.38 -2.70 11.42
CA GLY A 102 -28.75 -2.20 11.49
C GLY A 102 -28.97 -0.84 10.84
N ILE A 103 -30.20 -0.33 11.00
CA ILE A 103 -30.69 0.87 10.30
C ILE A 103 -30.13 2.12 10.99
N ILE A 104 -29.51 2.99 10.19
CA ILE A 104 -29.03 4.30 10.65
C ILE A 104 -30.20 5.29 10.61
N GLU A 105 -30.76 5.62 11.78
CA GLU A 105 -31.84 6.62 11.90
C GLU A 105 -31.33 8.04 12.22
N ALA A 106 -30.04 8.17 12.52
CA ALA A 106 -29.42 9.44 12.93
C ALA A 106 -28.57 10.06 11.81
N ASN A 107 -28.18 11.32 12.01
CA ASN A 107 -27.19 11.95 11.15
C ASN A 107 -25.82 11.36 11.50
N VAL A 108 -25.08 10.91 10.49
CA VAL A 108 -23.69 10.49 10.66
C VAL A 108 -22.79 11.58 10.10
N VAL A 109 -21.82 11.98 10.89
CA VAL A 109 -20.76 12.90 10.52
C VAL A 109 -19.49 12.08 10.42
N VAL A 110 -18.87 12.11 9.24
CA VAL A 110 -17.56 11.50 9.03
C VAL A 110 -16.54 12.62 9.09
N THR A 111 -15.53 12.44 9.92
CA THR A 111 -14.38 13.35 10.03
C THR A 111 -13.14 12.55 9.70
N VAL A 112 -12.35 13.05 8.74
CA VAL A 112 -11.04 12.47 8.43
C VAL A 112 -10.01 13.29 9.19
N ASP A 113 -9.14 12.63 9.95
CA ASP A 113 -8.01 13.32 10.57
C ASP A 113 -7.02 13.73 9.47
N THR A 114 -6.92 15.05 9.28
CA THR A 114 -6.07 15.69 8.29
C THR A 114 -4.90 16.43 8.91
N GLU A 115 -4.55 16.16 10.18
CA GLU A 115 -3.49 16.90 10.91
C GLU A 115 -2.14 16.97 10.15
N ARG A 116 -1.91 16.12 9.14
CA ARG A 116 -0.71 16.16 8.31
C ARG A 116 -0.88 16.72 6.89
N ASP A 117 -2.10 16.85 6.35
CA ASP A 117 -2.31 17.29 4.97
C ASP A 117 -3.65 18.05 4.78
N GLU A 118 -3.58 19.36 4.56
CA GLU A 118 -4.74 20.24 4.33
C GLU A 118 -5.52 19.95 3.02
N HIS A 119 -5.06 18.98 2.21
CA HIS A 119 -5.64 18.69 0.90
C HIS A 119 -6.74 17.64 0.90
N TRP A 120 -6.95 16.93 2.01
CA TRP A 120 -7.95 15.87 2.08
C TRP A 120 -9.27 16.43 2.58
N GLN A 121 -10.31 16.32 1.76
CA GLN A 121 -11.67 16.64 2.16
C GLN A 121 -12.58 15.49 1.77
N ILE A 122 -13.71 15.33 2.45
CA ILE A 122 -14.74 14.42 1.99
C ILE A 122 -15.37 15.05 0.75
N ALA A 123 -15.12 14.47 -0.43
CA ALA A 123 -15.69 14.93 -1.70
C ALA A 123 -17.21 14.75 -1.68
N SER A 124 -17.64 13.56 -1.27
CA SER A 124 -19.05 13.24 -1.17
C SER A 124 -19.29 12.16 -0.11
N GLN A 125 -20.47 12.20 0.49
CA GLN A 125 -20.98 11.12 1.33
C GLN A 125 -22.37 10.76 0.86
N SER A 126 -22.63 9.48 0.69
CA SER A 126 -23.95 9.00 0.27
C SER A 126 -24.35 7.78 1.06
N VAL A 127 -25.63 7.73 1.41
CA VAL A 127 -26.26 6.55 2.00
C VAL A 127 -26.51 5.57 0.86
N GLY A 128 -25.73 4.51 0.78
CA GLY A 128 -25.91 3.46 -0.22
C GLY A 128 -27.16 2.64 0.08
N THR A 129 -27.26 2.14 1.30
CA THR A 129 -28.44 1.44 1.84
C THR A 129 -28.68 1.84 3.30
N GLN A 130 -29.70 1.30 3.95
CA GLN A 130 -29.96 1.55 5.37
C GLN A 130 -28.80 1.14 6.29
N THR A 131 -27.90 0.27 5.82
CA THR A 131 -26.78 -0.28 6.58
C THR A 131 -25.43 0.02 5.94
N THR A 132 -25.38 0.81 4.85
CA THR A 132 -24.11 1.11 4.17
C THR A 132 -23.99 2.58 3.83
N TRP A 133 -22.86 3.16 4.22
CA TRP A 133 -22.46 4.50 3.82
C TRP A 133 -21.26 4.41 2.90
N VAL A 134 -21.34 5.13 1.80
CA VAL A 134 -20.24 5.27 0.85
C VAL A 134 -19.65 6.66 1.05
N VAL A 135 -18.36 6.69 1.39
CA VAL A 135 -17.59 7.91 1.56
C VAL A 135 -16.60 8.00 0.41
N GLU A 136 -16.65 9.12 -0.30
CA GLU A 136 -15.71 9.47 -1.36
C GLU A 136 -14.82 10.60 -0.86
N LEU A 137 -13.51 10.38 -0.95
CA LEU A 137 -12.51 11.37 -0.57
C LEU A 137 -12.12 12.20 -1.79
N ASP A 138 -11.97 13.50 -1.58
CA ASP A 138 -11.36 14.41 -2.54
C ASP A 138 -9.86 14.35 -2.35
N GLY A 139 -9.14 14.03 -3.42
CA GLY A 139 -7.71 13.70 -3.37
C GLY A 139 -7.45 12.21 -3.61
N TYR A 140 -6.39 11.93 -4.36
CA TYR A 140 -5.93 10.60 -4.74
C TYR A 140 -4.40 10.62 -4.72
N PRO A 141 -3.70 9.55 -4.28
CA PRO A 141 -4.07 8.40 -3.45
C PRO A 141 -3.63 8.57 -1.99
N ILE A 142 -4.24 7.84 -1.05
CA ILE A 142 -3.91 7.90 0.39
C ILE A 142 -2.62 7.10 0.66
N PRO A 143 -1.45 7.75 0.87
CA PRO A 143 -0.18 7.04 0.90
C PRO A 143 0.27 6.60 2.31
N ILE A 144 -0.46 7.04 3.32
CA ILE A 144 -0.19 6.82 4.73
C ILE A 144 -1.47 6.34 5.41
N ASP A 145 -1.34 5.78 6.61
CA ASP A 145 -2.52 5.44 7.40
C ASP A 145 -3.22 6.72 7.86
N HIS A 146 -4.55 6.78 7.69
CA HIS A 146 -5.37 7.86 8.22
C HIS A 146 -6.38 7.31 9.21
N THR A 147 -6.58 8.04 10.30
CA THR A 147 -7.68 7.79 11.21
C THR A 147 -8.92 8.54 10.71
N VAL A 148 -10.01 7.81 10.51
CA VAL A 148 -11.33 8.35 10.22
C VAL A 148 -12.18 8.17 11.46
N THR A 149 -12.69 9.27 11.98
CA THR A 149 -13.65 9.27 13.08
C THR A 149 -15.05 9.37 12.50
N ILE A 150 -15.90 8.42 12.85
CA ILE A 150 -17.32 8.41 12.48
C ILE A 150 -18.11 8.74 13.73
N GLU A 151 -18.80 9.87 13.70
CA GLU A 151 -19.62 10.37 14.79
C GLU A 151 -21.10 10.22 14.45
N GLN A 152 -21.86 9.59 15.32
CA GLN A 152 -23.31 9.56 15.24
C GLN A 152 -23.88 10.71 16.07
N ILE A 153 -24.67 11.57 15.46
CA ILE A 153 -25.20 12.77 16.11
C ILE A 153 -26.74 12.77 16.02
N ASP A 154 -27.41 13.10 17.12
CA ASP A 154 -28.87 13.24 17.14
C ASP A 154 -29.35 14.49 16.37
N PRO A 155 -30.67 14.67 16.16
CA PRO A 155 -31.21 15.84 15.48
C PRO A 155 -30.91 17.18 16.17
N ASP A 156 -30.58 17.17 17.46
CA ASP A 156 -30.26 18.35 18.26
C ASP A 156 -28.74 18.66 18.28
N GLY A 157 -27.91 17.82 17.63
CA GLY A 157 -26.46 18.01 17.54
C GLY A 157 -25.67 17.33 18.67
N VAL A 158 -26.28 16.44 19.46
CA VAL A 158 -25.60 15.71 20.54
C VAL A 158 -24.90 14.48 19.98
N LEU A 159 -23.61 14.34 20.27
CA LEU A 159 -22.83 13.13 19.97
C LEU A 159 -23.43 11.95 20.74
N LEU A 160 -23.99 11.00 20.00
CA LEU A 160 -24.54 9.76 20.53
C LEU A 160 -23.46 8.70 20.67
N ASP A 161 -22.56 8.62 19.68
CA ASP A 161 -21.54 7.59 19.59
C ASP A 161 -20.40 8.01 18.65
N SER A 162 -19.25 7.37 18.78
CA SER A 162 -18.10 7.61 17.90
C SER A 162 -17.29 6.33 17.67
N ALA A 163 -16.90 6.06 16.43
CA ALA A 163 -15.93 5.04 16.06
C ALA A 163 -14.69 5.67 15.44
N GLU A 164 -13.53 5.08 15.70
CA GLU A 164 -12.30 5.35 14.93
C GLU A 164 -12.00 4.16 14.04
N ILE A 165 -11.70 4.46 12.77
CA ILE A 165 -11.30 3.50 11.76
C ILE A 165 -9.94 3.96 11.25
N VAL A 166 -8.96 3.06 11.24
CA VAL A 166 -7.70 3.32 10.53
C VAL A 166 -7.86 2.83 9.11
N LEU A 167 -7.83 3.76 8.15
CA LEU A 167 -7.69 3.46 6.74
C LEU A 167 -6.20 3.27 6.46
N SER A 168 -5.78 2.03 6.29
CA SER A 168 -4.36 1.74 6.05
C SER A 168 -3.97 2.15 4.63
N GLY A 169 -2.95 3.00 4.50
CA GLY A 169 -2.44 3.45 3.19
C GLY A 169 -1.84 2.28 2.39
N SER A 170 -1.36 1.25 3.08
CA SER A 170 -0.84 0.02 2.47
C SER A 170 -1.92 -0.85 1.82
N GLU A 171 -3.16 -0.83 2.32
CA GLU A 171 -4.26 -1.68 1.83
C GLU A 171 -4.79 -1.21 0.45
N ILE A 172 -4.39 -0.03 -0.03
CA ILE A 172 -4.87 0.54 -1.30
C ILE A 172 -4.04 0.06 -2.50
N GLY A 173 -3.03 -0.80 -2.28
CA GLY A 173 -2.26 -1.44 -3.36
C GLY A 173 -1.49 -0.49 -4.26
N ASN A 174 -1.37 0.77 -3.85
CA ASN A 174 -0.67 1.77 -4.62
C ASN A 174 0.82 1.65 -4.35
N ARG A 175 1.53 1.18 -5.37
CA ARG A 175 2.99 1.24 -5.41
C ARG A 175 3.41 2.70 -5.34
N LEU A 176 3.80 3.14 -4.16
CA LEU A 176 4.33 4.48 -3.95
C LEU A 176 5.70 4.60 -4.59
N MET A 177 5.91 5.70 -5.30
CA MET A 177 7.22 6.09 -5.79
C MET A 177 7.59 7.44 -5.20
N PHE A 178 8.84 7.60 -4.79
CA PHE A 178 9.40 8.88 -4.37
C PHE A 178 10.80 9.07 -4.92
N ALA A 179 11.22 10.31 -5.13
CA ALA A 179 12.61 10.62 -5.46
C ALA A 179 13.41 10.67 -4.17
N THR A 180 14.58 10.02 -4.14
CA THR A 180 15.43 10.08 -2.95
C THR A 180 15.89 11.52 -2.68
N ALA A 181 15.91 11.93 -1.41
CA ALA A 181 16.47 13.22 -1.01
C ALA A 181 18.00 13.17 -0.95
N ALA A 182 18.56 11.97 -0.81
CA ALA A 182 19.98 11.72 -0.85
C ALA A 182 20.59 12.09 -2.20
N SER A 183 21.84 12.56 -2.15
CA SER A 183 22.63 12.80 -3.35
C SER A 183 24.10 12.49 -3.07
N GLY A 184 24.82 12.14 -4.12
CA GLY A 184 26.23 11.80 -4.02
C GLY A 184 26.85 11.54 -5.39
N THR A 185 28.01 10.88 -5.38
CA THR A 185 28.66 10.44 -6.62
C THR A 185 27.93 9.22 -7.21
N GLY A 186 28.31 8.75 -8.40
CA GLY A 186 27.80 7.47 -8.92
C GLY A 186 28.16 6.25 -8.05
N ASN A 187 29.03 6.41 -7.04
CA ASN A 187 29.29 5.40 -6.03
C ASN A 187 28.31 5.56 -4.85
N LEU A 188 27.27 4.72 -4.81
CA LEU A 188 26.24 4.73 -3.77
C LEU A 188 26.79 4.50 -2.35
N LEU A 189 27.93 3.81 -2.23
CA LEU A 189 28.61 3.60 -0.95
C LEU A 189 29.14 4.91 -0.31
N SER A 190 29.27 5.98 -1.11
CA SER A 190 29.70 7.28 -0.61
C SER A 190 28.54 8.15 -0.13
N TRP A 191 27.30 7.67 -0.23
CA TRP A 191 26.12 8.45 0.10
C TRP A 191 25.89 8.43 1.61
N SER A 192 25.63 9.60 2.19
CA SER A 192 25.38 9.72 3.63
C SER A 192 24.07 9.07 4.08
N ALA A 193 23.16 8.80 3.14
CA ALA A 193 21.87 8.17 3.40
C ALA A 193 21.95 6.63 3.51
N LEU A 194 23.10 6.01 3.20
CA LEU A 194 23.27 4.58 3.38
C LEU A 194 23.40 4.26 4.88
N PRO A 195 22.46 3.51 5.49
CA PRO A 195 22.46 3.26 6.93
C PRO A 195 23.74 2.53 7.37
N GLY A 196 24.34 3.00 8.47
CA GLY A 196 25.47 2.31 9.09
C GLY A 196 26.77 2.26 8.27
N GLY A 197 26.84 2.94 7.11
CA GLY A 197 27.99 2.88 6.21
C GLY A 197 28.35 1.44 5.83
N SER A 198 27.35 0.55 5.80
CA SER A 198 27.49 -0.89 5.61
C SER A 198 28.27 -1.18 4.32
N SER A 199 29.48 -1.70 4.48
CA SER A 199 30.35 -2.13 3.36
C SER A 199 29.92 -3.46 2.73
N ALA A 200 28.83 -4.07 3.22
CA ALA A 200 28.34 -5.36 2.76
C ALA A 200 27.41 -5.24 1.55
N ALA A 201 26.50 -4.26 1.55
CA ALA A 201 25.63 -4.00 0.41
C ALA A 201 26.44 -3.33 -0.70
N THR A 202 26.35 -3.82 -1.93
CA THR A 202 27.06 -3.22 -3.08
C THR A 202 26.12 -2.98 -4.25
N GLY A 203 26.42 -1.95 -5.04
CA GLY A 203 25.65 -1.62 -6.25
C GLY A 203 24.16 -1.47 -5.96
N LEU A 204 23.35 -2.40 -6.48
CA LEU A 204 21.90 -2.37 -6.40
C LEU A 204 21.36 -2.52 -4.97
N GLU A 205 22.00 -3.35 -4.15
CA GLU A 205 21.59 -3.57 -2.76
C GLU A 205 21.76 -2.30 -1.94
N ALA A 206 22.86 -1.57 -2.15
CA ALA A 206 23.08 -0.28 -1.49
C ALA A 206 22.02 0.75 -1.91
N ALA A 207 21.56 0.71 -3.17
CA ALA A 207 20.48 1.56 -3.64
C ALA A 207 19.15 1.23 -2.94
N ASP A 208 18.82 -0.05 -2.80
CA ASP A 208 17.63 -0.53 -2.11
C ASP A 208 17.66 -0.16 -0.61
N GLU A 209 18.82 -0.29 0.05
CA GLU A 209 18.99 0.13 1.45
C GLU A 209 18.77 1.64 1.66
N ILE A 210 19.23 2.49 0.73
CA ILE A 210 18.96 3.94 0.76
C ILE A 210 17.45 4.20 0.67
N CYS A 211 16.77 3.55 -0.29
CA CYS A 211 15.33 3.71 -0.47
C CYS A 211 14.54 3.24 0.76
N GLN A 212 14.85 2.06 1.30
CA GLN A 212 14.18 1.56 2.49
C GLN A 212 14.43 2.47 3.70
N SER A 213 15.65 2.99 3.86
CA SER A 213 15.98 3.90 4.95
C SER A 213 15.20 5.20 4.87
N GLU A 214 15.11 5.83 3.70
CA GLU A 214 14.36 7.07 3.53
C GLU A 214 12.86 6.86 3.69
N ALA A 215 12.32 5.76 3.15
CA ALA A 215 10.93 5.39 3.34
C ALA A 215 10.58 5.22 4.83
N SER A 216 11.41 4.48 5.56
CA SER A 216 11.23 4.25 7.00
C SER A 216 11.34 5.55 7.79
N ALA A 217 12.26 6.44 7.42
CA ALA A 217 12.41 7.76 8.04
C ALA A 217 11.21 8.69 7.78
N ALA A 218 10.53 8.51 6.64
CA ALA A 218 9.30 9.21 6.30
C ALA A 218 8.04 8.56 6.90
N GLY A 219 8.17 7.43 7.62
CA GLY A 219 7.03 6.69 8.18
C GLY A 219 6.20 5.97 7.12
N LEU A 220 6.79 5.68 5.95
CA LEU A 220 6.14 4.91 4.91
C LEU A 220 6.24 3.41 5.24
N ALA A 221 5.11 2.72 5.23
CA ALA A 221 5.03 1.28 5.42
C ALA A 221 5.38 0.53 4.12
N GLY A 222 5.90 -0.69 4.24
CA GLY A 222 6.23 -1.57 3.11
C GLY A 222 7.71 -1.63 2.75
N SER A 223 8.00 -2.39 1.70
CA SER A 223 9.34 -2.63 1.16
C SER A 223 9.63 -1.68 -0.01
N TYR A 224 10.66 -0.86 0.10
CA TYR A 224 11.07 0.10 -0.93
C TYR A 224 12.38 -0.28 -1.58
N ARG A 225 12.40 -0.28 -2.92
CA ARG A 225 13.59 -0.56 -3.73
C ARG A 225 13.92 0.59 -4.68
N ALA A 226 15.18 0.69 -5.06
CA ALA A 226 15.60 1.67 -6.05
C ALA A 226 15.10 1.28 -7.45
N LEU A 227 14.54 2.25 -8.17
CA LEU A 227 14.17 2.17 -9.58
C LEU A 227 15.42 2.27 -10.48
N LEU A 228 16.28 1.25 -10.38
CA LEU A 228 17.51 1.13 -11.16
C LEU A 228 17.51 -0.18 -11.93
N THR A 229 17.94 -0.10 -13.19
CA THR A 229 18.29 -1.26 -14.01
C THR A 229 19.75 -1.66 -13.76
N THR A 230 20.02 -2.95 -13.89
CA THR A 230 21.39 -3.49 -13.93
C THR A 230 21.56 -4.36 -15.16
N GLU A 231 22.77 -4.90 -15.36
CA GLU A 231 23.04 -5.85 -16.45
C GLU A 231 22.30 -7.20 -16.31
N THR A 232 21.76 -7.53 -15.13
CA THR A 232 21.04 -8.79 -14.87
C THR A 232 19.63 -8.60 -14.30
N ALA A 233 19.15 -7.36 -14.19
CA ALA A 233 17.85 -7.07 -13.60
C ALA A 233 17.22 -5.83 -14.25
N ASP A 234 16.18 -6.07 -15.05
CA ASP A 234 15.38 -5.02 -15.64
C ASP A 234 14.42 -4.41 -14.62
N LEU A 235 14.16 -3.11 -14.78
CA LEU A 235 13.30 -2.31 -13.91
C LEU A 235 11.93 -2.93 -13.74
N GLN A 236 11.37 -3.43 -14.86
CA GLN A 236 10.07 -4.06 -14.90
C GLN A 236 10.05 -5.34 -14.06
N CYS A 237 11.10 -6.16 -14.11
CA CYS A 237 11.15 -7.36 -13.28
C CYS A 237 11.25 -7.01 -11.79
N ARG A 238 12.07 -6.02 -11.46
CA ARG A 238 12.25 -5.56 -10.08
C ARG A 238 10.97 -4.99 -9.49
N LEU A 239 10.22 -4.22 -10.28
CA LEU A 239 8.91 -3.73 -9.87
C LEU A 239 7.98 -4.90 -9.54
N ALA A 240 7.99 -5.97 -10.32
CA ALA A 240 7.17 -7.16 -10.03
C ALA A 240 7.65 -7.98 -8.81
N GLY A 241 8.69 -7.57 -8.09
CA GLY A 241 9.33 -8.38 -7.05
C GLY A 241 10.12 -9.57 -7.62
N LEU A 242 10.46 -9.52 -8.90
CA LEU A 242 11.15 -10.58 -9.64
C LEU A 242 12.59 -10.14 -10.03
N SER A 243 13.39 -11.12 -10.43
CA SER A 243 14.74 -10.92 -10.99
C SER A 243 14.78 -11.21 -12.49
N GLY A 244 15.89 -10.82 -13.15
CA GLY A 244 16.17 -11.17 -14.53
C GLY A 244 15.78 -10.10 -15.55
N ASP A 245 15.78 -10.50 -16.82
CA ASP A 245 15.59 -9.61 -17.95
C ASP A 245 14.16 -9.70 -18.48
N TYR A 246 13.61 -8.56 -18.89
CA TYR A 246 12.32 -8.45 -19.52
C TYR A 246 12.36 -8.90 -20.99
N VAL A 247 13.49 -8.67 -21.68
CA VAL A 247 13.63 -8.85 -23.14
C VAL A 247 13.97 -10.30 -23.56
N GLY A 248 14.00 -11.25 -22.63
CA GLY A 248 14.21 -12.68 -22.92
C GLY A 248 12.95 -13.43 -23.34
N GLY A 249 13.10 -14.64 -23.89
CA GLY A 249 11.97 -15.55 -24.16
C GLY A 249 11.21 -16.03 -22.90
N SER A 250 11.60 -15.55 -21.72
CA SER A 250 10.94 -15.71 -20.44
C SER A 250 11.06 -14.38 -19.67
N PRO A 251 10.12 -13.43 -19.87
CA PRO A 251 10.19 -12.11 -19.24
C PRO A 251 10.20 -12.25 -17.72
N CYS A 252 11.26 -11.76 -17.07
CA CYS A 252 11.45 -11.86 -15.61
C CYS A 252 11.47 -13.30 -15.08
N GLY A 253 11.93 -14.25 -15.90
CA GLY A 253 11.91 -15.68 -15.57
C GLY A 253 10.49 -16.30 -15.55
N GLN A 254 9.49 -15.58 -16.06
CA GLN A 254 8.10 -16.04 -16.13
C GLN A 254 7.72 -16.46 -17.55
N ALA A 255 6.66 -17.26 -17.68
CA ALA A 255 6.07 -17.61 -18.98
C ALA A 255 5.35 -16.43 -19.62
N THR A 256 4.81 -15.52 -18.80
CA THR A 256 4.12 -14.30 -19.22
C THR A 256 4.66 -13.12 -18.43
N ALA A 257 4.83 -11.98 -19.07
CA ALA A 257 5.29 -10.76 -18.42
C ALA A 257 4.31 -10.33 -17.31
N PRO A 258 4.81 -9.89 -16.14
CA PRO A 258 3.96 -9.35 -15.09
C PRO A 258 3.26 -8.08 -15.57
N ALA A 259 1.95 -7.98 -15.33
CA ALA A 259 1.20 -6.76 -15.55
C ALA A 259 1.60 -5.75 -14.48
N LEU A 260 2.27 -4.67 -14.88
CA LEU A 260 2.75 -3.63 -13.98
C LEU A 260 2.07 -2.32 -14.29
N GLY A 261 0.75 -2.29 -14.28
CA GLY A 261 0.04 -1.06 -14.57
C GLY A 261 -1.46 -1.17 -14.37
N PRO A 262 -2.16 -0.04 -14.42
CA PRO A 262 -1.67 1.27 -14.89
C PRO A 262 -0.81 2.03 -13.86
N TRP A 263 0.26 2.69 -14.31
CA TRP A 263 1.00 3.68 -13.51
C TRP A 263 0.30 5.03 -13.61
N ILE A 264 0.14 5.71 -12.49
CA ILE A 264 -0.44 7.06 -12.44
C ILE A 264 0.55 7.93 -11.66
N MET A 265 0.94 9.08 -12.23
CA MET A 265 1.72 10.06 -11.47
C MET A 265 0.84 10.62 -10.35
N SER A 266 1.41 10.92 -9.17
CA SER A 266 0.67 11.53 -8.06
C SER A 266 0.03 12.87 -8.42
N THR A 267 0.43 13.49 -9.52
CA THR A 267 -0.17 14.70 -10.10
C THR A 267 -1.39 14.43 -10.99
N GLY A 268 -1.79 13.17 -11.20
CA GLY A 268 -2.97 12.79 -11.98
C GLY A 268 -2.86 12.95 -13.49
N VAL A 269 -1.68 13.29 -14.02
CA VAL A 269 -1.44 13.46 -15.47
C VAL A 269 -0.24 12.59 -15.86
N PRO A 270 -0.30 11.76 -16.92
CA PRO A 270 0.85 11.03 -17.46
C PRO A 270 1.83 11.91 -18.26
#